data_AF-J2I6A4-F1
#
_entry.id   AF-J2I6A4-F1
#
_cell.length_a   1.000
_cell.length_b   1.000
_cell.length_c   1.000
_cell.angle_alpha   90.00
_cell.angle_beta   90.00
_cell.angle_gamma   90.00
#
_symmetry.space_group_name_H-M   'P 1'
#
loop_
_entity.id
_entity.type
_entity.pdbx_description
1 polymer ?
#
loop_
_entity_poly.entity_id
_entity_poly.type
_entity_poly.pdbx_seq_one_letter_code
_entity_poly.pdbx_strand_id
1 'polypeptide(L)'
;MAIAAQEDNKTKPLPAPNSDFYQLADVLTHDELAMVKKVRAYMETRVQPIINKYWSDDAFPFELLPSFKELGIGGLGYDGYGCAGGSQKLFGFVAMELARVDASFCTFFGVHSGLAMGSIYLDGSEEQKQKWLPP
;
A
#
# COMPACT_ATOMS: atom_id res chain seq x y z
N MET A 1 -55.32 -15.14 -29.58
CA MET A 1 -55.27 -14.07 -28.57
C MET A 1 -53.95 -14.21 -27.83
N ALA A 2 -53.06 -13.23 -28.05
CA ALA A 2 -52.01 -12.72 -27.16
C ALA A 2 -51.03 -13.65 -26.37
N ILE A 3 -49.74 -13.58 -26.77
CA ILE A 3 -48.47 -13.33 -26.01
C ILE A 3 -48.20 -14.09 -24.68
N ALA A 4 -46.97 -14.50 -24.35
CA ALA A 4 -45.71 -13.77 -24.50
C ALA A 4 -44.48 -14.71 -24.52
N ALA A 5 -43.43 -14.27 -25.20
CA ALA A 5 -42.08 -14.77 -25.02
C ALA A 5 -41.54 -14.31 -23.65
N GLN A 6 -40.98 -15.23 -22.86
CA GLN A 6 -40.17 -14.88 -21.70
C GLN A 6 -38.79 -14.44 -22.18
N GLU A 7 -38.48 -13.15 -22.03
CA GLU A 7 -37.12 -12.66 -22.14
C GLU A 7 -36.34 -13.00 -20.85
N ASP A 8 -35.31 -13.83 -20.98
CA ASP A 8 -34.36 -14.19 -19.92
C ASP A 8 -33.49 -12.96 -19.59
N ASN A 9 -34.00 -12.05 -18.76
CA ASN A 9 -33.32 -10.82 -18.35
C ASN A 9 -32.24 -11.12 -17.30
N LYS A 10 -31.13 -11.74 -17.72
CA LYS A 10 -29.92 -11.85 -16.89
C LYS A 10 -29.09 -10.59 -17.07
N THR A 11 -29.16 -9.69 -16.11
CA THR A 11 -28.34 -8.48 -16.04
C THR A 11 -26.86 -8.88 -16.10
N LYS A 12 -26.16 -8.38 -17.12
CA LYS A 12 -24.73 -8.62 -17.30
C LYS A 12 -23.98 -8.07 -16.08
N PRO A 13 -23.01 -8.80 -15.48
CA PRO A 13 -22.26 -8.30 -14.34
C PRO A 13 -21.52 -7.02 -14.74
N LEU A 14 -21.53 -6.03 -13.85
CA LEU A 14 -20.79 -4.79 -14.06
C LEU A 14 -19.29 -5.10 -14.08
N PRO A 15 -18.49 -4.39 -14.90
CA PRO A 15 -17.04 -4.52 -14.85
C PRO A 15 -16.53 -4.10 -13.47
N ALA A 16 -15.37 -4.62 -13.08
CA ALA A 16 -14.69 -4.14 -11.90
C ALA A 16 -14.46 -2.61 -12.01
N PRO A 17 -14.72 -1.83 -10.96
CA PRO A 17 -14.44 -0.40 -10.97
C PRO A 17 -12.97 -0.14 -11.31
N ASN A 18 -12.72 0.61 -12.38
CA ASN A 18 -11.39 1.13 -12.65
C ASN A 18 -11.24 2.50 -11.98
N SER A 19 -10.59 2.52 -10.81
CA SER A 19 -10.29 3.78 -10.11
C SER A 19 -9.15 4.56 -10.77
N ASP A 20 -8.33 3.95 -11.61
CA ASP A 20 -7.24 4.62 -12.33
C ASP A 20 -7.67 5.04 -13.75
N PHE A 21 -8.64 5.95 -13.81
CA PHE A 21 -9.25 6.40 -15.07
C PHE A 21 -8.28 7.20 -15.97
N TYR A 22 -7.32 7.89 -15.36
CA TYR A 22 -6.32 8.70 -16.06
C TYR A 22 -4.96 8.00 -16.20
N GLN A 23 -4.90 6.70 -15.92
CA GLN A 23 -3.67 5.91 -16.03
C GLN A 23 -2.51 6.56 -15.26
N LEU A 24 -2.80 7.06 -14.06
CA LEU A 24 -1.83 7.70 -13.19
C LEU A 24 -0.65 6.77 -12.93
N ALA A 25 -0.88 5.45 -12.85
CA ALA A 25 0.19 4.48 -12.64
C ALA A 25 1.24 4.45 -13.76
N ASP A 26 0.92 4.93 -14.98
CA ASP A 26 1.85 4.94 -16.12
C ASP A 26 2.99 5.96 -15.96
N VAL A 27 2.92 6.86 -14.96
CA VAL A 27 4.03 7.78 -14.62
C VAL A 27 5.17 7.11 -13.84
N LEU A 28 4.96 5.87 -13.40
CA LEU A 28 5.94 5.08 -12.67
C LEU A 28 6.85 4.31 -13.62
N THR A 29 8.08 4.05 -13.17
CA THR A 29 8.94 3.10 -13.89
C THR A 29 8.37 1.68 -13.78
N HIS A 30 8.89 0.76 -14.60
CA HIS A 30 8.50 -0.65 -14.54
C HIS A 30 8.69 -1.26 -13.14
N ASP A 31 9.82 -0.97 -12.51
CA ASP A 31 10.17 -1.50 -11.18
C ASP A 31 9.31 -0.89 -10.08
N GLU A 32 9.03 0.42 -10.16
CA GLU A 32 8.11 1.10 -9.24
C GLU A 32 6.70 0.53 -9.36
N LEU A 33 6.20 0.33 -10.59
CA LEU A 33 4.90 -0.29 -10.82
C LEU A 33 4.85 -1.74 -10.31
N ALA A 34 5.94 -2.49 -10.44
CA ALA A 34 6.05 -3.84 -9.88
C ALA A 34 5.97 -3.83 -8.34
N MET A 35 6.61 -2.86 -7.69
CA MET A 35 6.52 -2.67 -6.24
C MET A 35 5.08 -2.34 -5.80
N VAL A 36 4.39 -1.43 -6.50
CA VAL A 36 2.98 -1.10 -6.22
C VAL A 36 2.10 -2.36 -6.31
N LYS A 37 2.28 -3.17 -7.36
CA LYS A 37 1.56 -4.45 -7.52
C LYS A 37 1.89 -5.46 -6.42
N LYS A 38 3.16 -5.54 -5.98
CA LYS A 38 3.58 -6.38 -4.85
C LYS A 38 2.86 -5.99 -3.56
N VAL A 39 2.82 -4.69 -3.25
CA VAL A 39 2.10 -4.18 -2.06
C VAL A 39 0.61 -4.46 -2.16
N ARG A 40 -0.02 -4.21 -3.32
CA ARG A 40 -1.44 -4.52 -3.56
C ARG A 40 -1.74 -5.98 -3.25
N ALA A 41 -0.97 -6.89 -3.83
CA ALA A 41 -1.16 -8.33 -3.64
C ALA A 41 -0.99 -8.73 -2.17
N TYR A 42 -0.01 -8.17 -1.46
CA TYR A 42 0.16 -8.41 -0.03
C TYR A 42 -1.06 -7.94 0.77
N MET A 43 -1.54 -6.72 0.54
CA MET A 43 -2.69 -6.17 1.27
C MET A 43 -3.94 -7.02 1.04
N GLU A 44 -4.22 -7.45 -0.20
CA GLU A 44 -5.39 -8.28 -0.52
C GLU A 44 -5.30 -9.70 0.04
N THR A 45 -4.12 -10.31 0.04
CA THR A 45 -3.97 -11.72 0.39
C THR A 45 -3.61 -11.96 1.85
N ARG A 46 -3.02 -10.98 2.54
CA ARG A 46 -2.53 -11.12 3.92
C ARG A 46 -3.29 -10.24 4.90
N VAL A 47 -3.63 -9.01 4.52
CA VAL A 47 -4.25 -8.02 5.43
C VAL A 47 -5.77 -8.11 5.36
N GLN A 48 -6.35 -7.98 4.17
CA GLN A 48 -7.80 -7.96 3.94
C GLN A 48 -8.56 -9.11 4.63
N PRO A 49 -8.07 -10.37 4.66
CA PRO A 49 -8.81 -11.46 5.28
C PRO A 49 -8.99 -11.36 6.79
N ILE A 50 -8.12 -10.62 7.50
CA ILE A 50 -8.11 -10.56 8.97
C ILE A 50 -8.43 -9.19 9.53
N ILE A 51 -8.29 -8.12 8.74
CA ILE A 51 -8.23 -6.75 9.26
C ILE A 51 -9.52 -6.28 9.92
N ASN A 52 -10.69 -6.74 9.47
CA ASN A 52 -11.98 -6.37 10.07
C ASN A 52 -12.08 -6.79 11.54
N LYS A 53 -11.49 -7.94 11.91
CA LYS A 53 -11.44 -8.38 13.31
C LYS A 53 -10.62 -7.40 14.14
N TYR A 54 -9.41 -7.09 13.68
CA TYR A 54 -8.50 -6.16 14.37
C TYR A 54 -9.09 -4.76 14.50
N TRP A 55 -9.77 -4.28 13.46
CA TRP A 55 -10.48 -3.00 13.49
C TRP A 55 -11.59 -3.00 14.54
N SER A 56 -12.40 -4.06 14.60
CA SER A 56 -13.51 -4.18 15.57
C SER A 56 -13.03 -4.32 17.02
N ASP A 57 -11.86 -4.92 17.20
CA ASP A 57 -11.26 -5.19 18.51
C ASP A 57 -10.35 -4.04 19.01
N ASP A 58 -10.21 -2.94 18.24
CA ASP A 58 -9.25 -1.85 18.51
C ASP A 58 -7.82 -2.38 18.75
N ALA A 59 -7.40 -3.32 17.90
CA ALA A 59 -6.12 -4.02 18.02
C ALA A 59 -5.27 -3.89 16.76
N PHE A 60 -3.96 -4.10 16.90
CA PHE A 60 -3.02 -4.12 15.79
C PHE A 60 -2.52 -5.55 15.50
N PRO A 61 -2.50 -6.01 14.24
CA PRO A 61 -2.05 -7.34 13.87
C PRO A 61 -0.51 -7.43 13.80
N PHE A 62 0.13 -7.48 14.96
CA PHE A 62 1.59 -7.57 15.08
C PHE A 62 2.18 -8.79 14.36
N GLU A 63 1.40 -9.87 14.19
CA GLU A 63 1.82 -11.06 13.45
C GLU A 63 2.13 -10.79 11.97
N LEU A 64 1.61 -9.69 11.40
CA LEU A 64 1.87 -9.30 10.03
C LEU A 64 3.16 -8.50 9.86
N LEU A 65 3.75 -7.96 10.94
CA LEU A 65 4.93 -7.10 10.83
C LEU A 65 6.15 -7.77 10.21
N PRO A 66 6.50 -9.03 10.53
CA PRO A 66 7.64 -9.69 9.90
C PRO A 66 7.50 -9.78 8.37
N SER A 67 6.35 -10.24 7.87
CA SER A 67 6.11 -10.32 6.42
C SER A 67 5.90 -8.96 5.77
N PHE A 68 5.45 -7.95 6.53
CA PHE A 68 5.36 -6.58 6.05
C PHE A 68 6.76 -5.97 5.88
N LYS A 69 7.71 -6.25 6.78
CA LYS A 69 9.13 -5.85 6.64
C LYS A 69 9.74 -6.40 5.35
N GLU A 70 9.42 -7.64 4.99
CA GLU A 70 9.89 -8.30 3.76
C GLU A 70 9.38 -7.64 2.45
N LEU A 71 8.39 -6.74 2.54
CA LEU A 71 8.00 -5.93 1.38
C LEU A 71 9.14 -5.01 0.94
N GLY A 72 10.00 -4.58 1.86
CA GLY A 72 11.15 -3.72 1.56
C GLY A 72 10.73 -2.31 1.17
N ILE A 73 9.70 -1.77 1.83
CA ILE A 73 9.14 -0.43 1.55
C ILE A 73 9.53 0.62 2.60
N GLY A 74 10.31 0.24 3.62
CA GLY A 74 10.79 1.16 4.65
C GLY A 74 11.74 2.21 4.05
N GLY A 75 11.41 3.49 4.23
CA GLY A 75 12.23 4.59 3.72
C GLY A 75 12.14 4.78 2.19
N LEU A 76 11.00 4.42 1.57
CA LEU A 76 10.74 4.80 0.18
C LEU A 76 10.87 6.32 -0.01
N GLY A 77 11.54 6.72 -1.09
CA GLY A 77 11.82 8.12 -1.38
C GLY A 77 13.08 8.69 -0.72
N TYR A 78 13.86 7.87 0.00
CA TYR A 78 15.11 8.23 0.64
C TYR A 78 16.26 7.33 0.20
N ASP A 79 17.41 7.92 -0.13
CA ASP A 79 18.57 7.21 -0.66
C ASP A 79 19.61 6.91 0.42
N GLY A 80 20.23 5.72 0.35
CA GLY A 80 21.26 5.31 1.31
C GLY A 80 20.71 4.82 2.65
N TYR A 81 21.58 4.65 3.64
CA TYR A 81 21.26 4.21 5.02
C TYR A 81 20.39 2.95 5.15
N GLY A 82 20.34 2.09 4.12
CA GLY A 82 19.48 0.91 4.08
C GLY A 82 18.00 1.21 3.78
N CYS A 83 17.66 2.45 3.42
CA CYS A 83 16.32 2.83 2.96
C CYS A 83 16.01 2.22 1.58
N ALA A 84 14.72 2.00 1.32
CA ALA A 84 14.24 1.37 0.10
C ALA A 84 14.48 2.21 -1.17
N GLY A 85 14.72 3.52 -1.05
CA GLY A 85 14.93 4.39 -2.21
C GLY A 85 13.69 4.57 -3.08
N GLY A 86 13.90 4.79 -4.37
CA GLY A 86 12.82 5.04 -5.33
C GLY A 86 12.27 6.46 -5.25
N SER A 87 11.24 6.77 -6.05
CA SER A 87 10.71 8.13 -6.10
C SER A 87 9.65 8.41 -5.03
N GLN A 88 9.46 9.71 -4.73
CA GLN A 88 8.33 10.17 -3.91
C GLN A 88 6.97 9.84 -4.54
N LYS A 89 6.91 9.64 -5.87
CA LYS A 89 5.68 9.14 -6.53
C LYS A 89 5.39 7.70 -6.07
N LEU A 90 6.40 6.83 -6.08
CA LEU A 90 6.25 5.46 -5.59
C LEU A 90 5.75 5.43 -4.13
N PHE A 91 6.28 6.28 -3.24
CA PHE A 91 5.77 6.40 -1.87
C PHE A 91 4.25 6.67 -1.85
N GLY A 92 3.78 7.64 -2.64
CA GLY A 92 2.36 7.96 -2.76
C GLY A 92 1.50 6.80 -3.29
N PHE A 93 1.96 6.11 -4.34
CA PHE A 93 1.23 4.95 -4.87
C PHE A 93 1.19 3.77 -3.89
N VAL A 94 2.28 3.51 -3.17
CA VAL A 94 2.29 2.49 -2.10
C VAL A 94 1.29 2.87 -1.00
N ALA A 95 1.28 4.14 -0.55
CA ALA A 95 0.31 4.61 0.43
C ALA A 95 -1.15 4.41 -0.04
N MET A 96 -1.44 4.68 -1.33
CA MET A 96 -2.77 4.43 -1.90
C MET A 96 -3.16 2.94 -1.85
N GLU A 97 -2.25 2.02 -2.14
CA GLU A 97 -2.53 0.57 -2.06
C GLU A 97 -2.73 0.07 -0.63
N LEU A 98 -1.99 0.63 0.34
CA LEU A 98 -2.22 0.35 1.76
C LEU A 98 -3.62 0.83 2.17
N ALA A 99 -3.93 2.10 1.90
CA ALA A 99 -5.19 2.74 2.29
C ALA A 99 -6.42 2.11 1.62
N ARG A 100 -6.26 1.54 0.42
CA ARG A 100 -7.34 0.84 -0.29
C ARG A 100 -7.88 -0.36 0.49
N VAL A 101 -7.04 -1.01 1.29
CA VAL A 101 -7.44 -2.14 2.13
C VAL A 101 -7.67 -1.72 3.57
N ASP A 102 -6.75 -0.92 4.14
CA ASP A 102 -6.87 -0.46 5.52
C ASP A 102 -6.13 0.87 5.79
N ALA A 103 -6.86 1.83 6.32
CA ALA A 103 -6.33 3.15 6.65
C ALA A 103 -5.35 3.13 7.84
N SER A 104 -5.51 2.18 8.77
CA SER A 104 -4.62 2.04 9.93
C SER A 104 -3.22 1.58 9.51
N PHE A 105 -3.11 0.61 8.60
CA PHE A 105 -1.83 0.20 7.99
C PHE A 105 -1.18 1.32 7.18
N CYS A 106 -1.96 2.07 6.40
CA CYS A 106 -1.46 3.24 5.69
C CYS A 106 -0.88 4.27 6.68
N THR A 107 -1.57 4.51 7.79
CA THR A 107 -1.13 5.44 8.84
C THR A 107 0.13 4.93 9.53
N PHE A 108 0.19 3.64 9.90
CA PHE A 108 1.38 3.02 10.46
C PHE A 108 2.60 3.21 9.56
N PHE A 109 2.46 2.91 8.26
CA PHE A 109 3.51 3.14 7.27
C PHE A 109 3.89 4.61 7.15
N GLY A 110 2.91 5.51 7.06
CA GLY A 110 3.13 6.95 6.95
C GLY A 110 3.85 7.55 8.16
N VAL A 111 3.49 7.13 9.37
CA VAL A 111 4.18 7.55 10.60
C VAL A 111 5.59 6.96 10.65
N HIS A 112 5.76 5.68 10.35
CA HIS A 112 7.06 5.02 10.42
C HIS A 112 8.03 5.59 9.38
N SER A 113 7.68 5.54 8.10
CA SER A 113 8.56 5.96 7.01
C SER A 113 8.49 7.45 6.71
N GLY A 114 7.30 8.06 6.69
CA GLY A 114 7.14 9.47 6.34
C GLY A 114 7.47 10.45 7.45
N LEU A 115 7.14 10.12 8.71
CA LEU A 115 7.38 11.01 9.85
C LEU A 115 8.66 10.64 10.61
N ALA A 116 8.73 9.46 11.21
CA ALA A 116 9.86 9.10 12.07
C ALA A 116 11.17 8.97 11.28
N MET A 117 11.20 8.08 10.27
CA MET A 117 12.38 7.97 9.40
C MET A 117 12.63 9.26 8.63
N GLY A 118 11.57 9.91 8.12
CA GLY A 118 11.67 11.17 7.38
C GLY A 118 12.34 12.29 8.17
N SER A 119 11.93 12.52 9.42
CA SER A 119 12.55 13.52 10.29
C SER A 119 14.01 13.20 10.60
N ILE A 120 14.35 11.92 10.83
CA ILE A 120 15.75 11.53 11.05
C ILE A 120 16.59 11.72 9.78
N TYR A 121 16.04 11.37 8.61
CA TYR A 121 16.73 11.47 7.33
C TYR A 121 17.01 12.93 6.95
N LEU A 122 16.03 13.82 7.14
CA LEU A 122 16.14 15.23 6.77
C LEU A 122 16.95 16.04 7.79
N ASP A 123 16.67 15.85 9.08
CA ASP A 123 17.11 16.77 10.14
C ASP A 123 18.08 16.14 11.15
N GLY A 124 18.28 14.82 11.10
CA GLY A 124 19.19 14.12 12.00
C GLY A 124 20.67 14.38 11.68
N SER A 125 21.54 14.24 12.69
CA SER A 125 22.99 14.18 12.46
C SER A 125 23.36 12.90 11.71
N GLU A 126 24.54 12.85 11.09
CA GLU A 126 24.99 11.62 10.41
C GLU A 126 25.08 10.43 11.37
N GLU A 127 25.47 10.64 12.63
CA GLU A 127 25.47 9.60 13.65
C GLU A 127 24.05 9.09 13.95
N GLN A 128 23.04 9.98 13.96
CA GLN A 128 21.65 9.59 14.16
C GLN A 128 21.12 8.80 12.96
N LYS A 129 21.41 9.24 11.73
CA LYS A 129 21.00 8.54 10.51
C LYS A 129 21.58 7.13 10.44
N GLN A 130 22.90 7.00 10.64
CA GLN A 130 23.59 5.70 10.64
C GLN A 130 23.10 4.76 11.75
N LYS A 131 22.66 5.30 12.88
CA LYS A 131 22.17 4.51 14.02
C LYS A 131 20.72 4.03 13.85
N TRP A 132 19.84 4.87 13.29
CA TRP A 132 18.39 4.66 13.42
C TRP A 132 17.67 4.36 12.11
N LEU A 133 18.25 4.67 10.95
CA LEU A 133 17.63 4.38 9.65
C LEU A 133 17.87 2.96 9.13
N PRO A 134 19.03 2.31 9.38
CA PRO A 134 19.23 0.94 8.95
C PRO A 134 18.23 -0.05 9.58
N PRO A 135 17.86 -1.13 8.86
CA PRO A 135 16.84 -2.11 9.27
C PRO A 135 17.26 -3.12 10.34
#